data_AF-A0A651HEY4-F1
#
_entry.id   AF-A0A651HEY4-F1
#
_cell.length_a   1.000
_cell.length_b   1.000
_cell.length_c   1.000
_cell.angle_alpha   90.00
_cell.angle_beta   90.00
_cell.angle_gamma   90.00
#
_symmetry.space_group_name_H-M   'P 1'
#
loop_
_entity.id
_entity.type
_entity.pdbx_description
1 polymer ?
#
loop_
_entity_poly.entity_id
_entity_poly.type
_entity_poly.pdbx_seq_one_letter_code
_entity_poly.pdbx_strand_id
1 'polypeptide(L)'
;MNTMSRGFLSLVPLLLLPVLLTAQEPEPSEPIPSEPVPSELATSELERSRTCVPVLTRLAALEAELDPLAERARRIGSLNQAIGLEDRERVAPLELGDPLEAAVDRWFERDEELALAYADSGDDAVLAERNAARQAMRDQLREAFEAVNAQAAERMEAEGELGEMAQACDGAILVRSAVLEACEGSAGPVCEEARSREGVGGDRYRFVDAPEDLWDMEQLRPWTDPSPLLPSPEGGLGGAQTGTLLRRGNLTFVLSLETLIQDRSLVDDEEAAEFDAHLDELGIEFDDTRFVMTPALAVALDITTPLGGETHYLLHFGDLSDPLNQVFWTVPASGNGPIQGLFPAPGWVLLQLAQGAEVSLTAVQIPEGEPAEGQGMEAEAVFTLELTSVGQMPAVTTLLSYMASGDLAEDLARLIPPETPGER
;
A
#
# COMPACT_ATOMS: atom_id res chain seq x y z
N MET A 1 31.67 46.07 31.35
CA MET A 1 31.41 47.52 31.55
C MET A 1 29.90 47.71 31.41
N ASN A 2 29.13 47.76 32.50
CA ASN A 2 28.58 48.99 33.12
C ASN A 2 28.11 50.01 32.06
N THR A 3 26.87 50.52 32.02
CA THR A 3 25.91 50.80 33.12
C THR A 3 24.51 51.11 32.58
N MET A 4 23.49 50.59 33.28
CA MET A 4 22.20 51.18 33.69
C MET A 4 21.57 52.36 32.93
N SER A 5 20.24 52.23 32.70
CA SER A 5 19.28 53.23 33.18
C SER A 5 18.01 52.55 33.72
N ARG A 6 17.49 53.08 34.83
CA ARG A 6 16.42 52.59 35.71
C ARG A 6 15.20 53.51 35.65
N GLY A 7 14.04 52.94 36.00
CA GLY A 7 12.88 53.64 36.61
C GLY A 7 11.61 53.50 35.78
N PHE A 8 10.43 53.15 36.29
CA PHE A 8 9.82 53.15 37.64
C PHE A 8 8.73 52.04 37.66
N LEU A 9 8.70 51.10 38.60
CA LEU A 9 7.95 51.10 39.87
C LEU A 9 6.43 51.32 39.75
N SER A 10 5.66 50.23 39.91
CA SER A 10 4.39 50.23 40.64
C SER A 10 4.23 48.91 41.41
N LEU A 11 3.95 49.04 42.71
CA LEU A 11 3.89 48.01 43.76
C LEU A 11 2.42 47.66 44.04
N VAL A 12 2.08 46.37 44.10
CA VAL A 12 0.96 45.84 44.89
C VAL A 12 1.40 44.49 45.49
N PRO A 13 1.17 44.21 46.79
CA PRO A 13 1.76 43.07 47.48
C PRO A 13 0.95 41.79 47.29
N LEU A 14 1.65 40.68 47.00
CA LEU A 14 1.10 39.33 46.97
C LEU A 14 0.93 38.81 48.40
N LEU A 15 -0.31 38.57 48.81
CA LEU A 15 -0.68 37.81 50.00
C LEU A 15 -0.39 36.32 49.74
N LEU A 16 0.55 35.75 50.50
CA LEU A 16 0.79 34.31 50.59
C LEU A 16 -0.28 33.68 51.50
N LEU A 17 -1.24 32.97 50.90
CA LEU A 17 -2.10 31.99 51.57
C LEU A 17 -1.48 30.60 51.38
N PRO A 18 -1.35 29.77 52.44
CA PRO A 18 -0.97 28.37 52.28
C PRO A 18 -2.18 27.60 51.73
N VAL A 19 -2.16 27.28 50.44
CA VAL A 19 -3.08 26.29 49.87
C VAL A 19 -2.65 24.92 50.41
N LEU A 20 -3.42 24.39 51.34
CA LEU A 20 -3.39 22.97 51.70
C LEU A 20 -3.77 22.19 50.44
N LEU A 21 -2.78 21.66 49.72
CA LEU A 21 -2.98 20.65 48.69
C LEU A 21 -3.56 19.40 49.38
N THR A 22 -4.87 19.22 49.30
CA THR A 22 -5.47 17.90 49.43
C THR A 22 -5.04 17.12 48.19
N ALA A 23 -4.14 16.15 48.36
CA ALA A 23 -3.93 15.11 47.36
C ALA A 23 -5.27 14.36 47.20
N GLN A 24 -6.02 14.68 46.15
CA GLN A 24 -7.03 13.77 45.65
C GLN A 24 -6.26 12.62 45.00
N GLU A 25 -6.37 11.43 45.59
CA GLU A 25 -6.04 10.19 44.87
C GLU A 25 -6.81 10.23 43.54
N PRO A 26 -6.13 10.08 42.38
CA PRO A 26 -6.85 9.96 41.12
C PRO A 26 -7.77 8.75 41.25
N GLU A 27 -9.06 8.95 40.99
CA GLU A 27 -9.98 7.82 40.88
C GLU A 27 -9.40 6.83 39.86
N PRO A 28 -9.45 5.52 40.15
CA PRO A 28 -9.04 4.53 39.17
C PRO A 28 -9.90 4.76 37.93
N SER A 29 -9.26 5.17 36.84
CA SER A 29 -9.87 5.19 35.51
C SER A 29 -10.49 3.82 35.29
N GLU A 30 -11.81 3.77 35.09
CA GLU A 30 -12.49 2.56 34.66
C GLU A 30 -11.73 1.99 33.46
N PRO A 31 -11.44 0.67 33.44
CA PRO A 31 -10.82 0.07 32.28
C PRO A 31 -11.73 0.35 31.07
N ILE A 32 -11.17 0.98 30.04
CA ILE A 32 -11.82 1.08 28.73
C ILE A 32 -12.21 -0.35 28.36
N PRO A 33 -13.50 -0.63 28.10
CA PRO A 33 -13.91 -1.98 27.72
C PRO A 33 -13.10 -2.39 26.49
N SER A 34 -12.26 -3.41 26.66
CA SER A 34 -11.58 -4.04 25.52
C SER A 34 -12.64 -4.51 24.55
N GLU A 35 -12.53 -4.11 23.29
CA GLU A 35 -13.42 -4.65 22.27
C GLU A 35 -13.43 -6.17 22.31
N PRO A 36 -14.60 -6.80 22.12
CA PRO A 36 -14.69 -8.25 22.19
C PRO A 36 -13.81 -8.89 21.12
N VAL A 37 -12.98 -9.85 21.54
CA VAL A 37 -12.21 -10.69 20.61
C VAL A 37 -13.21 -11.54 19.83
N PRO A 38 -13.17 -11.54 18.48
CA PRO A 38 -14.05 -12.36 17.67
C PRO A 38 -13.89 -13.85 17.99
N SER A 39 -15.01 -14.58 18.12
CA SER A 39 -15.01 -15.94 18.68
C SER A 39 -14.25 -16.97 17.85
N GLU A 40 -14.16 -16.78 16.54
CA GLU A 40 -13.46 -17.67 15.60
C GLU A 40 -12.04 -17.18 15.26
N LEU A 41 -11.60 -16.04 15.79
CA LEU A 41 -10.25 -15.50 15.57
C LEU A 41 -9.18 -16.55 15.91
N ALA A 42 -9.30 -17.19 17.08
CA ALA A 42 -8.33 -18.16 17.54
C ALA A 42 -8.22 -19.37 16.59
N THR A 43 -9.36 -19.93 16.18
CA THR A 43 -9.41 -21.05 15.24
C THR A 43 -8.80 -20.67 13.89
N SER A 44 -9.22 -19.53 13.32
CA SER A 44 -8.76 -19.01 12.04
C SER A 44 -7.25 -18.78 12.02
N GLU A 45 -6.71 -18.09 13.02
CA GLU A 45 -5.29 -17.72 13.04
C GLU A 45 -4.37 -18.90 13.36
N LEU A 46 -4.84 -19.88 14.14
CA LEU A 46 -4.14 -21.15 14.30
C LEU A 46 -4.09 -21.94 12.98
N GLU A 47 -5.19 -22.00 12.22
CA GLU A 47 -5.24 -22.66 10.92
C GLU A 47 -4.35 -21.96 9.89
N ARG A 48 -4.46 -20.63 9.76
CA ARG A 48 -3.59 -19.81 8.90
C ARG A 48 -2.12 -20.08 9.21
N SER A 49 -1.74 -20.08 10.49
CA SER A 49 -0.37 -20.31 10.93
C SER A 49 0.18 -21.67 10.51
N ARG A 50 -0.63 -22.73 10.55
CA ARG A 50 -0.24 -24.07 10.05
C ARG A 50 -0.09 -24.09 8.53
N THR A 51 -1.06 -23.52 7.83
CA THR A 51 -1.10 -23.48 6.35
C THR A 51 0.06 -22.67 5.78
N CYS A 52 0.50 -21.62 6.47
CA CYS A 52 1.60 -20.78 6.01
C CYS A 52 2.98 -21.43 6.10
N VAL A 53 3.20 -22.44 6.95
CA VAL A 53 4.52 -23.10 7.07
C VAL A 53 5.04 -23.67 5.73
N PRO A 54 4.29 -24.52 5.00
CA PRO A 54 4.75 -25.03 3.71
C PRO A 54 4.88 -23.95 2.64
N VAL A 55 4.01 -22.93 2.65
CA VAL A 55 4.03 -21.81 1.70
C VAL A 55 5.29 -20.97 1.89
N LEU A 56 5.55 -20.50 3.10
CA LEU A 56 6.72 -19.69 3.44
C LEU A 56 8.03 -20.46 3.23
N THR A 57 8.02 -21.78 3.44
CA THR A 57 9.18 -22.64 3.15
C THR A 57 9.48 -22.70 1.65
N ARG A 58 8.46 -22.84 0.80
CA ARG A 58 8.62 -22.80 -0.67
C ARG A 58 9.07 -21.42 -1.16
N LEU A 59 8.49 -20.35 -0.63
CA LEU A 59 8.90 -18.98 -0.96
C LEU A 59 10.37 -18.73 -0.62
N ALA A 60 10.82 -19.17 0.57
CA ALA A 60 12.22 -19.04 0.95
C ALA A 60 13.16 -19.85 0.05
N ALA A 61 12.74 -21.03 -0.42
CA ALA A 61 13.51 -21.82 -1.39
C ALA A 61 13.59 -21.13 -2.75
N LEU A 62 12.45 -20.60 -3.25
CA LEU A 62 12.41 -19.84 -4.51
C LEU A 62 13.29 -18.58 -4.42
N GLU A 63 13.24 -17.83 -3.31
CA GLU A 63 14.09 -16.66 -3.11
C GLU A 63 15.57 -17.02 -3.16
N ALA A 64 15.98 -18.08 -2.43
CA ALA A 64 17.37 -18.56 -2.47
C ALA A 64 17.81 -19.01 -3.88
N GLU A 65 16.86 -19.48 -4.70
CA GLU A 65 17.10 -19.84 -6.09
C GLU A 65 17.21 -18.63 -7.03
N LEU A 66 16.48 -17.56 -6.76
CA LEU A 66 16.44 -16.32 -7.53
C LEU A 66 17.57 -15.34 -7.16
N ASP A 67 18.06 -15.38 -5.92
CA ASP A 67 19.11 -14.49 -5.41
C ASP A 67 20.35 -14.40 -6.31
N PRO A 68 20.94 -15.51 -6.80
CA PRO A 68 22.08 -15.45 -7.72
C PRO A 68 21.75 -14.77 -9.06
N LEU A 69 20.51 -14.92 -9.54
CA LEU A 69 20.04 -14.27 -10.78
C LEU A 69 19.88 -12.76 -10.55
N ALA A 70 19.32 -12.35 -9.40
CA ALA A 70 19.19 -10.95 -9.03
C ALA A 70 20.56 -10.26 -8.89
N GLU A 71 21.55 -10.92 -8.27
CA GLU A 71 22.94 -10.42 -8.22
C GLU A 71 23.52 -10.25 -9.62
N ARG A 72 23.36 -11.26 -10.48
CA ARG A 72 23.85 -11.20 -11.86
C ARG A 72 23.19 -10.08 -12.67
N ALA A 73 21.87 -9.90 -12.53
CA ALA A 73 21.14 -8.82 -13.19
C ALA A 73 21.64 -7.43 -12.74
N ARG A 74 21.84 -7.24 -11.41
CA ARG A 74 22.42 -6.01 -10.84
C ARG A 74 23.85 -5.76 -11.34
N ARG A 75 24.66 -6.81 -11.45
CA ARG A 75 26.01 -6.73 -12.00
C ARG A 75 26.01 -6.30 -13.46
N ILE A 76 25.17 -6.90 -14.31
CA ILE A 76 25.00 -6.51 -15.72
C ILE A 76 24.55 -5.06 -15.86
N GLY A 77 23.60 -4.62 -15.03
CA GLY A 77 23.15 -3.23 -14.99
C GLY A 77 24.30 -2.25 -14.68
N SER A 78 25.15 -2.61 -13.72
CA SER A 78 26.34 -1.82 -13.35
C SER A 78 27.36 -1.75 -14.48
N LEU A 79 27.62 -2.86 -15.17
CA LEU A 79 28.49 -2.91 -16.36
C LEU A 79 27.96 -2.00 -17.49
N ASN A 80 26.66 -2.06 -17.77
CA ASN A 80 26.03 -1.23 -18.80
C ASN A 80 26.11 0.26 -18.45
N GLN A 81 25.93 0.62 -17.17
CA GLN A 81 26.12 2.00 -16.70
C GLN A 81 27.57 2.46 -16.87
N ALA A 82 28.54 1.63 -16.49
CA ALA A 82 29.97 1.94 -16.61
C ALA A 82 30.39 2.16 -18.08
N ILE A 83 29.90 1.34 -19.01
CA ILE A 83 30.13 1.54 -20.46
C ILE A 83 29.50 2.84 -20.96
N GLY A 84 28.28 3.15 -20.49
CA GLY A 84 27.60 4.40 -20.86
C GLY A 84 28.34 5.66 -20.39
N LEU A 85 29.08 5.55 -19.29
CA LEU A 85 29.85 6.64 -18.70
C LEU A 85 31.35 6.58 -19.01
N GLU A 86 31.82 5.54 -19.71
CA GLU A 86 33.24 5.28 -19.96
C GLU A 86 34.08 5.24 -18.67
N ASP A 87 33.49 4.73 -17.59
CA ASP A 87 34.06 4.77 -16.24
C ASP A 87 34.28 3.35 -15.69
N ARG A 88 35.49 2.83 -15.91
CA ARG A 88 35.90 1.48 -15.48
C ARG A 88 35.92 1.32 -13.97
N GLU A 89 36.19 2.40 -13.22
CA GLU A 89 36.36 2.33 -11.76
C GLU A 89 35.06 1.91 -11.06
N ARG A 90 33.89 2.21 -11.66
CA ARG A 90 32.57 1.84 -11.14
C ARG A 90 32.31 0.35 -11.05
N VAL A 91 33.01 -0.45 -11.84
CA VAL A 91 32.76 -1.90 -11.97
C VAL A 91 33.97 -2.74 -11.63
N ALA A 92 35.08 -2.12 -11.24
CA ALA A 92 36.27 -2.82 -10.79
C ALA A 92 36.06 -3.46 -9.39
N PRO A 93 36.65 -4.64 -9.13
CA PRO A 93 37.36 -5.50 -10.08
C PRO A 93 36.40 -6.21 -11.04
N LEU A 94 36.84 -6.44 -12.28
CA LEU A 94 36.14 -7.29 -13.25
C LEU A 94 36.53 -8.76 -13.02
N GLU A 95 35.55 -9.65 -13.06
CA GLU A 95 35.74 -11.09 -12.92
C GLU A 95 36.11 -11.70 -14.28
N LEU A 96 37.42 -11.79 -14.59
CA LEU A 96 37.89 -12.29 -15.89
C LEU A 96 37.56 -13.77 -16.17
N GLY A 97 37.07 -14.51 -15.17
CA GLY A 97 36.52 -15.85 -15.36
C GLY A 97 35.12 -15.85 -15.98
N ASP A 98 34.37 -14.75 -15.86
CA ASP A 98 33.10 -14.55 -16.55
C ASP A 98 33.35 -14.04 -17.99
N PRO A 99 32.85 -14.74 -19.03
CA PRO A 99 33.07 -14.35 -20.41
C PRO A 99 32.53 -12.95 -20.78
N LEU A 100 31.45 -12.52 -20.14
CA LEU A 100 30.83 -11.21 -20.35
C LEU A 100 31.69 -10.11 -19.71
N GLU A 101 32.12 -10.29 -18.47
CA GLU A 101 33.00 -9.32 -17.81
C GLU A 101 34.37 -9.23 -18.48
N ALA A 102 34.92 -10.36 -18.94
CA ALA A 102 36.14 -10.37 -19.75
C ALA A 102 35.95 -9.64 -21.10
N ALA A 103 34.73 -9.63 -21.67
CA ALA A 103 34.43 -8.85 -22.87
C ALA A 103 34.36 -7.35 -22.56
N VAL A 104 33.76 -6.97 -21.42
CA VAL A 104 33.73 -5.58 -20.95
C VAL A 104 35.13 -5.06 -20.67
N ASP A 105 36.00 -5.88 -20.06
CA ASP A 105 37.41 -5.56 -19.82
C ASP A 105 38.14 -5.20 -21.12
N ARG A 106 38.05 -6.08 -22.13
CA ARG A 106 38.62 -5.83 -23.46
C ARG A 106 38.01 -4.62 -24.15
N TRP A 107 36.72 -4.36 -23.93
CA TRP A 107 36.06 -3.18 -24.48
C TRP A 107 36.65 -1.89 -23.88
N PHE A 108 36.88 -1.82 -22.58
CA PHE A 108 37.51 -0.66 -21.95
C PHE A 108 38.94 -0.41 -22.46
N GLU A 109 39.75 -1.46 -22.60
CA GLU A 109 41.09 -1.36 -23.19
C GLU A 109 41.04 -0.80 -24.61
N ARG A 110 40.10 -1.30 -25.43
CA ARG A 110 39.93 -0.83 -26.81
C ARG A 110 39.39 0.60 -26.88
N ASP A 111 38.47 0.97 -25.99
CA ASP A 111 37.92 2.32 -25.94
C ASP A 111 39.00 3.35 -25.56
N GLU A 112 39.90 3.01 -24.65
CA GLU A 112 41.05 3.86 -24.28
C GLU A 112 41.98 4.09 -25.49
N GLU A 113 42.32 3.04 -26.24
CA GLU A 113 43.11 3.17 -27.47
C GLU A 113 42.44 4.08 -28.51
N LEU A 114 41.13 3.92 -28.72
CA LEU A 114 40.35 4.72 -29.67
C LEU A 114 40.19 6.16 -29.20
N ALA A 115 40.04 6.39 -27.90
CA ALA A 115 39.97 7.72 -27.30
C ALA A 115 41.26 8.50 -27.52
N LEU A 116 42.42 7.86 -27.28
CA LEU A 116 43.74 8.45 -27.52
C LEU A 116 43.95 8.74 -29.01
N ALA A 117 43.62 7.79 -29.89
CA ALA A 117 43.73 7.98 -31.34
C ALA A 117 42.86 9.14 -31.86
N TYR A 118 41.65 9.30 -31.32
CA TYR A 118 40.77 10.42 -31.68
C TYR A 118 41.31 11.76 -31.14
N ALA A 119 41.80 11.79 -29.90
CA ALA A 119 42.39 13.00 -29.32
C ALA A 119 43.61 13.50 -30.12
N ASP A 120 44.40 12.59 -30.68
CA ASP A 120 45.58 12.92 -31.50
C ASP A 120 45.23 13.33 -32.94
N SER A 121 44.24 12.68 -33.55
CA SER A 121 43.95 12.84 -34.99
C SER A 121 42.77 13.77 -35.32
N GLY A 122 41.77 13.85 -34.43
CA GLY A 122 40.48 14.47 -34.71
C GLY A 122 39.66 13.76 -35.81
N ASP A 123 39.98 12.50 -36.13
CA ASP A 123 39.33 11.76 -37.22
C ASP A 123 37.94 11.25 -36.81
N ASP A 124 36.89 11.78 -37.46
CA ASP A 124 35.50 11.36 -37.24
C ASP A 124 35.27 9.86 -37.50
N ALA A 125 36.10 9.20 -38.31
CA ALA A 125 36.02 7.75 -38.49
C ALA A 125 36.35 6.98 -37.21
N VAL A 126 37.30 7.47 -36.40
CA VAL A 126 37.67 6.86 -35.10
C VAL A 126 36.53 7.06 -34.10
N LEU A 127 35.90 8.24 -34.09
CA LEU A 127 34.73 8.50 -33.25
C LEU A 127 33.54 7.61 -33.63
N ALA A 128 33.31 7.37 -34.93
CA ALA A 128 32.28 6.47 -35.41
C ALA A 128 32.55 5.01 -34.99
N GLU A 129 33.79 4.53 -35.10
CA GLU A 129 34.19 3.20 -34.62
C GLU A 129 33.95 3.06 -33.12
N ARG A 130 34.33 4.07 -32.33
CA ARG A 130 34.18 4.09 -30.87
C ARG A 130 32.71 4.02 -30.44
N ASN A 131 31.84 4.80 -31.09
CA ASN A 131 30.40 4.74 -30.85
C ASN A 131 29.79 3.38 -31.24
N ALA A 132 30.22 2.80 -32.37
CA ALA A 132 29.76 1.48 -32.80
C ALA A 132 30.18 0.37 -31.81
N ALA A 133 31.43 0.41 -31.33
CA ALA A 133 31.93 -0.53 -30.33
C ALA A 133 31.17 -0.43 -29.00
N ARG A 134 30.88 0.80 -28.55
CA ARG A 134 30.04 1.04 -27.35
C ARG A 134 28.65 0.44 -27.53
N GLN A 135 28.00 0.70 -28.66
CA GLN A 135 26.66 0.18 -28.91
C GLN A 135 26.66 -1.36 -28.95
N ALA A 136 27.62 -1.99 -29.62
CA ALA A 136 27.75 -3.45 -29.67
C ALA A 136 27.91 -4.08 -28.27
N MET A 137 28.74 -3.49 -27.39
CA MET A 137 28.90 -3.99 -26.03
C MET A 137 27.63 -3.81 -25.19
N ARG A 138 26.91 -2.70 -25.36
CA ARG A 138 25.62 -2.47 -24.69
C ARG A 138 24.54 -3.44 -25.16
N ASP A 139 24.50 -3.77 -26.45
CA ASP A 139 23.58 -4.78 -26.99
C ASP A 139 23.88 -6.17 -26.41
N GLN A 140 25.15 -6.58 -26.33
CA GLN A 140 25.53 -7.83 -25.70
C GLN A 140 25.15 -7.89 -24.20
N LEU A 141 25.29 -6.78 -23.47
CA LEU A 141 24.84 -6.72 -22.06
C LEU A 141 23.32 -6.78 -21.93
N ARG A 142 22.58 -6.16 -22.86
CA ARG A 142 21.13 -6.24 -22.92
C ARG A 142 20.66 -7.67 -23.17
N GLU A 143 21.25 -8.37 -24.13
CA GLU A 143 20.97 -9.80 -24.40
C GLU A 143 21.27 -10.67 -23.16
N ALA A 144 22.38 -10.42 -22.47
CA ALA A 144 22.70 -11.13 -21.23
C ALA A 144 21.68 -10.86 -20.11
N PHE A 145 21.20 -9.62 -19.98
CA PHE A 145 20.15 -9.25 -19.03
C PHE A 145 18.83 -9.93 -19.36
N GLU A 146 18.41 -9.90 -20.62
CA GLU A 146 17.22 -10.60 -21.12
C GLU A 146 17.28 -12.11 -20.82
N ALA A 147 18.45 -12.74 -21.01
CA ALA A 147 18.65 -14.15 -20.70
C ALA A 147 18.58 -14.48 -19.19
N VAL A 148 19.01 -13.57 -18.32
CA VAL A 148 18.88 -13.73 -16.85
C VAL A 148 17.42 -13.57 -16.43
N ASN A 149 16.71 -12.58 -16.98
CA ASN A 149 15.28 -12.38 -16.70
C ASN A 149 14.44 -13.56 -17.18
N ALA A 150 14.74 -14.12 -18.36
CA ALA A 150 14.05 -15.31 -18.85
C ALA A 150 14.21 -16.51 -17.90
N GLN A 151 15.42 -16.71 -17.35
CA GLN A 151 15.66 -17.76 -16.35
C GLN A 151 14.92 -17.51 -15.04
N ALA A 152 14.85 -16.25 -14.59
CA ALA A 152 14.09 -15.90 -13.40
C ALA A 152 12.58 -16.14 -13.61
N ALA A 153 12.05 -15.75 -14.77
CA ALA A 153 10.66 -15.96 -15.16
C ALA A 153 10.30 -17.45 -15.21
N GLU A 154 11.16 -18.29 -15.81
CA GLU A 154 10.97 -19.75 -15.87
C GLU A 154 10.87 -20.37 -14.46
N ARG A 155 11.71 -19.91 -13.51
CA ARG A 155 11.66 -20.40 -12.13
C ARG A 155 10.40 -19.94 -11.39
N MET A 156 9.99 -18.70 -11.58
CA MET A 156 8.74 -18.19 -10.99
C MET A 156 7.52 -18.93 -11.57
N GLU A 157 7.48 -19.20 -12.87
CA GLU A 157 6.39 -19.93 -13.53
C GLU A 157 6.31 -21.39 -13.05
N ALA A 158 7.45 -22.02 -12.77
CA ALA A 158 7.52 -23.40 -12.26
C ALA A 158 6.86 -23.58 -10.87
N GLU A 159 6.73 -22.51 -10.08
CA GLU A 159 6.09 -22.57 -8.76
C GLU A 159 4.55 -22.55 -8.82
N GLY A 160 3.97 -22.26 -9.99
CA GLY A 160 2.53 -22.29 -10.24
C GLY A 160 1.75 -21.35 -9.32
N GLU A 161 0.82 -21.89 -8.55
CA GLU A 161 -0.10 -21.14 -7.68
C GLU A 161 0.56 -20.60 -6.40
N LEU A 162 1.88 -20.73 -6.23
CA LEU A 162 2.58 -20.27 -5.02
C LEU A 162 2.33 -18.79 -4.72
N GLY A 163 2.24 -17.94 -5.75
CA GLY A 163 1.95 -16.52 -5.58
C GLY A 163 0.56 -16.24 -4.98
N GLU A 164 -0.46 -17.01 -5.39
CA GLU A 164 -1.81 -16.90 -4.83
C GLU A 164 -1.84 -17.42 -3.39
N MET A 165 -1.20 -18.56 -3.14
CA MET A 165 -1.08 -19.14 -1.80
C MET A 165 -0.34 -18.22 -0.82
N ALA A 166 0.64 -17.46 -1.33
CA ALA A 166 1.45 -16.54 -0.53
C ALA A 166 0.65 -15.37 0.04
N GLN A 167 -0.44 -14.95 -0.61
CA GLN A 167 -1.18 -13.74 -0.23
C GLN A 167 -1.65 -13.78 1.24
N ALA A 168 -2.19 -14.91 1.70
CA ALA A 168 -2.67 -15.06 3.07
C ALA A 168 -1.54 -15.14 4.12
N CYS A 169 -0.29 -15.33 3.68
CA CYS A 169 0.89 -15.52 4.53
C CYS A 169 1.85 -14.33 4.49
N ASP A 170 1.76 -13.49 3.46
CA ASP A 170 2.61 -12.34 3.30
C ASP A 170 2.38 -11.33 4.42
N GLY A 171 3.46 -10.98 5.12
CA GLY A 171 3.41 -10.14 6.31
C GLY A 171 2.51 -10.66 7.44
N ALA A 172 2.02 -11.89 7.42
CA ALA A 172 1.18 -12.43 8.49
C ALA A 172 1.97 -12.54 9.81
N ILE A 173 1.28 -12.30 10.92
CA ILE A 173 1.78 -12.54 12.28
C ILE A 173 1.29 -13.94 12.66
N LEU A 174 2.22 -14.85 12.92
CA LEU A 174 1.91 -16.28 13.07
C LEU A 174 1.82 -16.68 14.54
N VAL A 175 0.94 -17.61 14.85
CA VAL A 175 0.85 -18.22 16.19
C VAL A 175 1.96 -19.25 16.33
N ARG A 176 2.92 -18.97 17.21
CA ARG A 176 4.16 -19.75 17.35
C ARG A 176 3.90 -21.24 17.59
N SER A 177 2.92 -21.57 18.44
CA SER A 177 2.58 -22.96 18.77
C SER A 177 2.08 -23.74 17.55
N ALA A 178 1.22 -23.13 16.72
CA ALA A 178 0.72 -23.72 15.47
C ALA A 178 1.83 -23.89 14.43
N VAL A 179 2.75 -22.93 14.30
CA VAL A 179 3.91 -23.06 13.43
C VAL A 179 4.79 -24.23 13.89
N LEU A 180 5.13 -24.30 15.18
CA LEU A 180 5.94 -25.38 15.73
C LEU A 180 5.30 -26.76 15.57
N GLU A 181 3.97 -26.84 15.69
CA GLU A 181 3.18 -28.03 15.38
C GLU A 181 3.37 -28.44 13.91
N ALA A 182 3.06 -27.55 12.97
CA ALA A 182 3.16 -27.81 11.53
C ALA A 182 4.59 -28.09 11.05
N CYS A 183 5.59 -27.59 11.78
CA CYS A 183 6.98 -27.82 11.44
C CYS A 183 7.41 -29.29 11.61
N GLU A 184 6.80 -30.12 12.46
CA GLU A 184 7.08 -31.58 12.66
C GLU A 184 8.54 -32.05 12.43
N GLY A 185 9.56 -31.25 12.79
CA GLY A 185 10.97 -31.57 12.58
C GLY A 185 11.56 -31.22 11.20
N SER A 186 10.79 -30.61 10.30
CA SER A 186 11.29 -29.94 9.09
C SER A 186 12.25 -28.79 9.43
N ALA A 187 13.21 -28.60 8.55
CA ALA A 187 14.11 -27.45 8.53
C ALA A 187 13.59 -26.45 7.50
N GLY A 188 13.63 -25.17 7.85
CA GLY A 188 13.12 -24.08 7.04
C GLY A 188 13.19 -22.79 7.85
N PRO A 189 13.41 -21.63 7.22
CA PRO A 189 13.62 -20.38 7.95
C PRO A 189 12.51 -20.06 8.96
N VAL A 190 11.24 -20.23 8.57
CA VAL A 190 10.09 -20.01 9.46
C VAL A 190 10.09 -20.97 10.66
N CYS A 191 10.49 -22.23 10.47
CA CYS A 191 10.55 -23.23 11.54
C CYS A 191 11.75 -23.02 12.47
N GLU A 192 12.87 -22.55 11.95
CA GLU A 192 14.06 -22.22 12.73
C GLU A 192 13.83 -20.97 13.59
N GLU A 193 13.24 -19.92 13.02
CA GLU A 193 12.86 -18.70 13.74
C GLU A 193 11.74 -18.96 14.77
N ALA A 194 10.75 -19.81 14.47
CA ALA A 194 9.73 -20.16 15.45
C ALA A 194 10.32 -20.87 16.69
N ARG A 195 11.41 -21.64 16.53
CA ARG A 195 12.12 -22.34 17.62
C ARG A 195 13.06 -21.42 18.40
N SER A 196 13.56 -20.36 17.78
CA SER A 196 14.45 -19.42 18.47
C SER A 196 13.63 -18.61 19.50
N ARG A 197 14.09 -18.62 20.75
CA ARG A 197 13.47 -17.89 21.88
C ARG A 197 14.04 -16.48 22.06
N GLU A 198 14.97 -16.07 21.21
CA GLU A 198 15.52 -14.72 21.23
C GLU A 198 14.51 -13.78 20.55
N GLY A 199 13.73 -13.06 21.37
CA GLY A 199 12.68 -12.14 20.94
C GLY A 199 13.13 -10.87 20.20
N VAL A 200 14.33 -10.86 19.61
CA VAL A 200 14.85 -9.80 18.72
C VAL A 200 15.91 -10.48 17.84
N GLY A 201 15.58 -10.87 16.60
CA GLY A 201 16.57 -11.50 15.71
C GLY A 201 16.06 -12.32 14.53
N GLY A 202 14.75 -12.45 14.35
CA GLY A 202 14.16 -12.87 13.08
C GLY A 202 13.44 -11.68 12.47
N ASP A 203 14.11 -10.87 11.65
CA ASP A 203 13.47 -9.71 10.99
C ASP A 203 12.44 -10.15 9.92
N ARG A 204 12.40 -11.45 9.61
CA ARG A 204 11.63 -12.01 8.49
C ARG A 204 10.22 -12.45 8.88
N TYR A 205 10.04 -13.10 10.02
CA TYR A 205 8.73 -13.59 10.47
C TYR A 205 8.34 -13.04 11.84
N ARG A 206 7.05 -12.71 12.00
CA ARG A 206 6.49 -12.19 13.26
C ARG A 206 5.67 -13.28 13.94
N PHE A 207 5.82 -13.40 15.26
CA PHE A 207 5.13 -14.44 16.03
C PHE A 207 4.46 -13.87 17.29
N VAL A 208 3.30 -14.42 17.62
CA VAL A 208 2.64 -14.30 18.93
C VAL A 208 2.61 -15.66 19.64
N ASP A 209 2.46 -15.65 20.97
CA ASP A 209 2.39 -16.88 21.76
C ASP A 209 0.95 -17.41 21.87
N ALA A 210 -0.05 -16.51 21.94
CA ALA A 210 -1.47 -16.85 21.91
C ALA A 210 -2.17 -16.13 20.73
N PRO A 211 -3.15 -16.78 20.07
CA PRO A 211 -3.85 -16.14 18.94
C PRO A 211 -4.65 -14.90 19.36
N GLU A 212 -5.14 -14.83 20.60
CA GLU A 212 -5.90 -13.68 21.10
C GLU A 212 -5.03 -12.42 21.16
N ASP A 213 -3.71 -12.56 21.36
CA ASP A 213 -2.75 -11.46 21.38
C ASP A 213 -2.74 -10.69 20.04
N LEU A 214 -3.16 -11.31 18.93
CA LEU A 214 -3.25 -10.65 17.63
C LEU A 214 -4.29 -9.53 17.63
N TRP A 215 -5.37 -9.67 18.40
CA TRP A 215 -6.46 -8.70 18.41
C TRP A 215 -6.03 -7.37 19.03
N ASP A 216 -5.04 -7.39 19.92
CA ASP A 216 -4.49 -6.19 20.56
C ASP A 216 -3.41 -5.50 19.70
N MET A 217 -2.97 -6.13 18.60
CA MET A 217 -1.96 -5.57 17.71
C MET A 217 -2.61 -4.68 16.65
N GLU A 218 -2.61 -3.38 16.91
CA GLU A 218 -3.12 -2.39 15.97
C GLU A 218 -2.00 -1.59 15.28
N GLN A 219 -2.16 -1.39 13.97
CA GLN A 219 -1.37 -0.47 13.18
C GLN A 219 -2.29 0.41 12.35
N LEU A 220 -2.17 1.72 12.55
CA LEU A 220 -2.89 2.73 11.78
C LEU A 220 -1.92 3.47 10.86
N ARG A 221 -2.34 3.73 9.62
CA ARG A 221 -1.71 4.70 8.74
C ARG A 221 -2.64 5.90 8.55
N PRO A 222 -2.17 7.13 8.79
CA PRO A 222 -2.92 8.34 8.49
C PRO A 222 -3.33 8.42 7.02
N TRP A 223 -4.29 9.29 6.72
CA TRP A 223 -4.67 9.62 5.37
C TRP A 223 -3.47 10.17 4.58
N THR A 224 -3.25 9.64 3.39
CA THR A 224 -2.16 10.09 2.51
C THR A 224 -2.49 11.42 1.85
N ASP A 225 -1.48 12.27 1.65
CA ASP A 225 -1.67 13.48 0.85
C ASP A 225 -1.93 13.09 -0.62
N PRO A 226 -2.98 13.63 -1.27
CA PRO A 226 -3.25 13.33 -2.66
C PRO A 226 -2.17 13.93 -3.57
N SER A 227 -1.78 13.18 -4.60
CA SER A 227 -0.92 13.69 -5.68
C SER A 227 -1.74 14.04 -6.92
N PRO A 228 -1.22 14.90 -7.83
CA PRO A 228 -1.85 15.13 -9.13
C PRO A 228 -1.93 13.85 -9.97
N LEU A 229 -2.67 13.90 -11.08
CA LEU A 229 -2.73 12.79 -12.03
C LEU A 229 -1.37 12.61 -12.71
N LEU A 230 -0.92 11.35 -12.80
CA LEU A 230 0.36 10.96 -13.36
C LEU A 230 0.22 9.66 -14.18
N PRO A 231 1.14 9.37 -15.12
CA PRO A 231 1.21 8.05 -15.73
C PRO A 231 1.54 6.98 -14.68
N SER A 232 0.78 5.89 -14.68
CA SER A 232 1.08 4.70 -13.89
C SER A 232 2.12 3.82 -14.58
N PRO A 233 2.97 3.08 -13.86
CA PRO A 233 3.90 2.10 -14.44
C PRO A 233 3.24 1.07 -15.37
N GLU A 234 1.97 0.74 -15.12
CA GLU A 234 1.15 -0.21 -15.88
C GLU A 234 0.54 0.41 -17.15
N GLY A 235 0.85 1.68 -17.45
CA GLY A 235 0.34 2.40 -18.62
C GLY A 235 -1.02 3.06 -18.43
N GLY A 236 -1.58 3.04 -17.21
CA GLY A 236 -2.82 3.73 -16.84
C GLY A 236 -2.60 5.13 -16.26
N LEU A 237 -3.65 5.70 -15.66
CA LEU A 237 -3.57 6.91 -14.84
C LEU A 237 -3.42 6.51 -13.37
N GLY A 238 -2.55 7.20 -12.65
CA GLY A 238 -2.37 7.08 -11.20
C GLY A 238 -2.38 8.45 -10.52
N GLY A 239 -2.39 8.44 -9.19
CA GLY A 239 -2.56 9.66 -8.39
C GLY A 239 -4.05 10.01 -8.20
N ALA A 240 -4.33 11.28 -7.89
CA ALA A 240 -5.68 11.80 -7.64
C ALA A 240 -6.50 10.95 -6.67
N GLN A 241 -5.84 10.49 -5.61
CA GLN A 241 -6.40 9.64 -4.57
C GLN A 241 -5.79 9.96 -3.21
N THR A 242 -6.54 9.72 -2.16
CA THR A 242 -6.09 9.72 -0.76
C THR A 242 -6.66 8.50 -0.07
N GLY A 243 -5.94 7.92 0.90
CA GLY A 243 -6.47 6.77 1.63
C GLY A 243 -5.80 6.54 2.96
N THR A 244 -6.43 5.71 3.76
CA THR A 244 -6.02 5.31 5.11
C THR A 244 -5.96 3.79 5.18
N LEU A 245 -5.21 3.27 6.16
CA LEU A 245 -5.12 1.84 6.43
C LEU A 245 -5.22 1.60 7.92
N LEU A 246 -6.03 0.63 8.29
CA LEU A 246 -6.03 -0.02 9.59
C LEU A 246 -5.61 -1.46 9.43
N ARG A 247 -4.76 -1.94 10.33
CA ARG A 247 -4.47 -3.35 10.51
C ARG A 247 -4.68 -3.71 11.96
N ARG A 248 -5.48 -4.75 12.21
CA ARG A 248 -5.68 -5.34 13.53
C ARG A 248 -5.35 -6.82 13.46
N GLY A 249 -4.25 -7.23 14.08
CA GLY A 249 -3.68 -8.56 13.91
C GLY A 249 -3.31 -8.82 12.45
N ASN A 250 -3.99 -9.80 11.83
CA ASN A 250 -3.84 -10.11 10.41
C ASN A 250 -4.97 -9.56 9.53
N LEU A 251 -6.01 -8.96 10.12
CA LEU A 251 -7.04 -8.26 9.36
C LEU A 251 -6.49 -6.91 8.90
N THR A 252 -6.55 -6.65 7.61
CA THR A 252 -6.19 -5.35 7.02
C THR A 252 -7.41 -4.73 6.36
N PHE A 253 -7.69 -3.47 6.67
CA PHE A 253 -8.73 -2.66 6.07
C PHE A 253 -8.12 -1.40 5.47
N VAL A 254 -8.36 -1.19 4.18
CA VAL A 254 -7.98 0.00 3.43
C VAL A 254 -9.25 0.69 2.95
N LEU A 255 -9.28 2.01 3.17
CA LEU A 255 -10.29 2.89 2.60
C LEU A 255 -9.58 4.01 1.86
N SER A 256 -9.90 4.16 0.58
CA SER A 256 -9.38 5.24 -0.26
C SER A 256 -10.53 6.03 -0.87
N LEU A 257 -10.33 7.34 -1.04
CA LEU A 257 -11.11 8.20 -1.91
C LEU A 257 -10.29 8.45 -3.16
N GLU A 258 -10.84 8.11 -4.31
CA GLU A 258 -10.17 8.15 -5.61
C GLU A 258 -10.99 8.94 -6.62
N THR A 259 -10.33 9.45 -7.66
CA THR A 259 -11.01 9.98 -8.84
C THR A 259 -11.26 8.85 -9.82
N LEU A 260 -12.51 8.38 -9.92
CA LEU A 260 -12.88 7.41 -10.92
C LEU A 260 -13.06 8.12 -12.26
N ILE A 261 -12.13 7.89 -13.20
CA ILE A 261 -12.20 8.39 -14.58
C ILE A 261 -12.40 7.20 -15.50
N GLN A 262 -13.49 7.22 -16.28
CA GLN A 262 -13.81 6.16 -17.23
C GLN A 262 -13.98 6.71 -18.63
N ASP A 263 -13.65 5.92 -19.64
CA ASP A 263 -13.94 6.23 -21.03
C ASP A 263 -15.47 6.31 -21.22
N ARG A 264 -15.96 7.41 -21.81
CA ARG A 264 -17.39 7.66 -22.01
C ARG A 264 -18.05 6.53 -22.83
N SER A 265 -17.31 5.84 -23.68
CA SER A 265 -17.81 4.72 -24.48
C SER A 265 -18.04 3.43 -23.68
N LEU A 266 -17.49 3.34 -22.47
CA LEU A 266 -17.64 2.18 -21.58
C LEU A 266 -18.75 2.36 -20.54
N VAL A 267 -19.28 3.57 -20.40
CA VAL A 267 -20.30 3.94 -19.41
C VAL A 267 -21.60 4.26 -20.15
N ASP A 268 -22.72 3.67 -19.70
CA ASP A 268 -24.01 3.96 -20.32
C ASP A 268 -24.54 5.37 -19.95
N ASP A 269 -25.66 5.77 -20.55
CA ASP A 269 -26.21 7.11 -20.32
C ASP A 269 -26.85 7.27 -18.93
N GLU A 270 -27.25 6.18 -18.29
CA GLU A 270 -27.86 6.21 -16.95
C GLU A 270 -26.78 6.39 -15.89
N GLU A 271 -25.72 5.58 -15.95
CA GLU A 271 -24.57 5.67 -15.04
C GLU A 271 -23.82 7.00 -15.21
N ALA A 272 -23.66 7.50 -16.44
CA ALA A 272 -23.05 8.81 -16.65
C ALA A 272 -23.91 9.95 -16.09
N ALA A 273 -25.24 9.88 -16.22
CA ALA A 273 -26.12 10.87 -15.62
C ALA A 273 -26.09 10.82 -14.08
N GLU A 274 -25.86 9.65 -13.49
CA GLU A 274 -25.62 9.50 -12.04
C GLU A 274 -24.29 10.15 -11.62
N PHE A 275 -23.23 9.98 -12.40
CA PHE A 275 -21.95 10.63 -12.13
C PHE A 275 -22.07 12.16 -12.23
N ASP A 276 -22.73 12.67 -13.27
CA ASP A 276 -22.99 14.10 -13.43
C ASP A 276 -23.81 14.64 -12.25
N ALA A 277 -24.82 13.89 -11.77
CA ALA A 277 -25.60 14.27 -10.60
C ALA A 277 -24.75 14.35 -9.31
N HIS A 278 -23.83 13.40 -9.10
CA HIS A 278 -22.90 13.44 -7.97
C HIS A 278 -21.95 14.64 -8.05
N LEU A 279 -21.46 14.98 -9.25
CA LEU A 279 -20.62 16.16 -9.45
C LEU A 279 -21.38 17.46 -9.22
N ASP A 280 -22.63 17.55 -9.69
CA ASP A 280 -23.53 18.69 -9.48
C ASP A 280 -23.79 18.94 -7.99
N GLU A 281 -24.00 17.88 -7.19
CA GLU A 281 -24.16 17.98 -5.73
C GLU A 281 -22.93 18.60 -5.04
N LEU A 282 -21.74 18.38 -5.60
CA LEU A 282 -20.47 18.90 -5.10
C LEU A 282 -20.09 20.26 -5.72
N GLY A 283 -20.83 20.72 -6.73
CA GLY A 283 -20.51 21.91 -7.51
C GLY A 283 -19.23 21.77 -8.33
N ILE A 284 -18.90 20.55 -8.77
CA ILE A 284 -17.75 20.25 -9.61
C ILE A 284 -18.20 20.23 -11.06
N GLU A 285 -17.56 21.03 -11.91
CA GLU A 285 -17.81 21.00 -13.36
C GLU A 285 -16.73 20.15 -14.04
N PHE A 286 -17.14 19.13 -14.81
CA PHE A 286 -16.25 18.29 -15.61
C PHE A 286 -16.79 18.13 -17.03
N ASP A 287 -16.28 18.91 -17.97
CA ASP A 287 -16.72 18.94 -19.38
C ASP A 287 -15.65 18.33 -20.30
N ASP A 288 -15.51 16.99 -20.27
CA ASP A 288 -14.71 16.23 -21.25
C ASP A 288 -15.62 15.27 -22.04
N THR A 289 -15.62 15.39 -23.36
CA THR A 289 -16.47 14.54 -24.22
C THR A 289 -16.02 13.07 -24.30
N ARG A 290 -14.81 12.76 -23.84
CA ARG A 290 -14.18 11.43 -23.96
C ARG A 290 -14.28 10.64 -22.66
N PHE A 291 -14.45 11.32 -21.53
CA PHE A 291 -14.40 10.70 -20.21
C PHE A 291 -15.58 11.12 -19.35
N VAL A 292 -15.98 10.25 -18.43
CA VAL A 292 -16.84 10.60 -17.29
C VAL A 292 -16.02 10.49 -16.01
N MET A 293 -16.38 11.29 -15.01
CA MET A 293 -15.67 11.35 -13.75
C MET A 293 -16.63 11.35 -12.56
N THR A 294 -16.27 10.66 -11.49
CA THR A 294 -16.93 10.80 -10.18
C THR A 294 -15.90 10.56 -9.07
N PRO A 295 -16.01 11.22 -7.90
CA PRO A 295 -15.33 10.74 -6.72
C PRO A 295 -15.88 9.36 -6.33
N ALA A 296 -15.00 8.43 -5.97
CA ALA A 296 -15.36 7.07 -5.61
C ALA A 296 -14.60 6.61 -4.37
N LEU A 297 -15.26 5.79 -3.55
CA LEU A 297 -14.61 5.11 -2.44
C LEU A 297 -14.16 3.72 -2.88
N ALA A 298 -12.88 3.43 -2.68
CA ALA A 298 -12.31 2.10 -2.80
C ALA A 298 -12.16 1.49 -1.41
N VAL A 299 -12.67 0.28 -1.26
CA VAL A 299 -12.63 -0.51 -0.03
C VAL A 299 -11.89 -1.81 -0.31
N ALA A 300 -10.89 -2.11 0.51
CA ALA A 300 -10.25 -3.42 0.50
C ALA A 300 -10.16 -3.95 1.94
N LEU A 301 -10.77 -5.10 2.18
CA LEU A 301 -10.74 -5.81 3.45
C LEU A 301 -10.14 -7.20 3.23
N ASP A 302 -8.95 -7.41 3.78
CA ASP A 302 -8.24 -8.69 3.73
C ASP A 302 -8.78 -9.63 4.82
N ILE A 303 -9.96 -10.18 4.54
CA ILE A 303 -10.62 -11.20 5.34
C ILE A 303 -11.12 -12.30 4.40
N THR A 304 -10.69 -13.53 4.65
CA THR A 304 -11.05 -14.69 3.81
C THR A 304 -12.15 -15.53 4.43
N THR A 305 -12.34 -15.42 5.75
CA THR A 305 -13.32 -16.16 6.53
C THR A 305 -13.87 -15.28 7.66
N PRO A 306 -15.18 -15.33 7.96
CA PRO A 306 -15.75 -14.62 9.09
C PRO A 306 -15.04 -14.96 10.41
N LEU A 307 -14.76 -13.96 11.25
CA LEU A 307 -14.02 -14.09 12.51
C LEU A 307 -14.90 -14.24 13.74
N GLY A 308 -16.20 -13.96 13.64
CA GLY A 308 -17.15 -14.10 14.75
C GLY A 308 -18.56 -14.48 14.28
N GLY A 309 -18.67 -15.14 13.12
CA GLY A 309 -19.96 -15.56 12.56
C GLY A 309 -20.79 -14.43 11.96
N GLU A 310 -20.14 -13.30 11.66
CA GLU A 310 -20.71 -12.19 10.93
C GLU A 310 -21.20 -12.62 9.54
N THR A 311 -22.25 -11.95 9.11
CA THR A 311 -22.90 -12.18 7.81
C THR A 311 -22.68 -11.03 6.85
N HIS A 312 -22.37 -9.83 7.37
CA HIS A 312 -22.18 -8.61 6.61
C HIS A 312 -21.14 -7.72 7.26
N TYR A 313 -20.53 -6.86 6.46
CA TYR A 313 -19.73 -5.72 6.91
C TYR A 313 -20.37 -4.42 6.47
N LEU A 314 -20.36 -3.44 7.37
CA LEU A 314 -20.95 -2.12 7.17
C LEU A 314 -19.87 -1.05 7.33
N LEU A 315 -19.82 -0.08 6.42
CA LEU A 315 -19.16 1.19 6.68
C LEU A 315 -20.17 2.25 7.06
N HIS A 316 -19.86 2.96 8.14
CA HIS A 316 -20.75 3.97 8.68
C HIS A 316 -19.99 5.09 9.41
N PHE A 317 -20.71 6.17 9.67
CA PHE A 317 -20.29 7.24 10.57
C PHE A 317 -21.09 7.16 11.87
N GLY A 318 -20.43 7.31 13.01
CA GLY A 318 -21.12 7.32 14.30
C GLY A 318 -21.54 5.93 14.74
N ASP A 319 -22.78 5.77 15.23
CA ASP A 319 -23.14 4.72 16.17
C ASP A 319 -24.24 3.73 15.74
N LEU A 320 -24.52 3.41 14.49
CA LEU A 320 -25.58 2.48 14.05
C LEU A 320 -27.01 2.66 14.66
N SER A 321 -27.28 3.68 15.46
CA SER A 321 -28.60 3.94 16.05
C SER A 321 -29.59 4.47 15.01
N ASP A 322 -29.08 5.07 13.93
CA ASP A 322 -29.81 5.51 12.76
C ASP A 322 -29.12 5.02 11.47
N PRO A 323 -29.21 3.70 11.16
CA PRO A 323 -28.42 3.09 10.09
C PRO A 323 -28.78 3.65 8.71
N LEU A 324 -30.00 4.17 8.52
CA LEU A 324 -30.45 4.73 7.24
C LEU A 324 -29.71 6.01 6.84
N ASN A 325 -29.17 6.75 7.82
CA ASN A 325 -28.45 8.00 7.58
C ASN A 325 -26.94 7.90 7.90
N GLN A 326 -26.50 6.76 8.43
CA GLN A 326 -25.12 6.55 8.88
C GLN A 326 -24.37 5.52 8.02
N VAL A 327 -25.05 4.47 7.57
CA VAL A 327 -24.44 3.41 6.75
C VAL A 327 -24.39 3.85 5.29
N PHE A 328 -23.21 3.83 4.70
CA PHE A 328 -23.00 4.20 3.29
C PHE A 328 -22.45 3.07 2.42
N TRP A 329 -22.08 1.95 3.03
CA TRP A 329 -21.66 0.76 2.29
C TRP A 329 -21.95 -0.50 3.10
N THR A 330 -22.42 -1.53 2.39
CA THR A 330 -22.75 -2.83 2.95
C THR A 330 -22.31 -3.91 1.99
N VAL A 331 -21.69 -4.97 2.52
CA VAL A 331 -21.30 -6.13 1.74
C VAL A 331 -21.58 -7.41 2.53
N PRO A 332 -22.01 -8.51 1.89
CA PRO A 332 -22.05 -9.81 2.53
C PRO A 332 -20.65 -10.26 2.95
N ALA A 333 -20.54 -10.91 4.10
CA ALA A 333 -19.36 -11.64 4.50
C ALA A 333 -19.24 -12.90 3.63
N SER A 334 -18.59 -12.78 2.47
CA SER A 334 -18.35 -13.91 1.58
C SER A 334 -17.06 -14.64 1.98
N GLY A 335 -17.07 -15.97 1.99
CA GLY A 335 -15.88 -16.79 2.27
C GLY A 335 -14.99 -17.08 1.06
N ASN A 336 -15.13 -16.32 -0.03
CA ASN A 336 -14.52 -16.65 -1.34
C ASN A 336 -13.27 -15.81 -1.68
N GLY A 337 -12.68 -15.12 -0.70
CA GLY A 337 -11.50 -14.28 -0.88
C GLY A 337 -11.63 -12.92 -0.20
N PRO A 338 -10.60 -12.07 -0.32
CA PRO A 338 -10.63 -10.72 0.22
C PRO A 338 -11.78 -9.93 -0.40
N ILE A 339 -12.38 -9.04 0.38
CA ILE A 339 -13.45 -8.17 -0.09
C ILE A 339 -12.83 -6.93 -0.71
N GLN A 340 -13.17 -6.67 -1.97
CA GLN A 340 -12.78 -5.47 -2.68
C GLN A 340 -14.00 -4.83 -3.33
N GLY A 341 -14.10 -3.51 -3.26
CA GLY A 341 -15.19 -2.75 -3.85
C GLY A 341 -14.77 -1.35 -4.24
N LEU A 342 -15.31 -0.86 -5.34
CA LEU A 342 -15.20 0.52 -5.79
C LEU A 342 -16.60 1.01 -6.11
N PHE A 343 -17.02 2.13 -5.52
CA PHE A 343 -18.35 2.68 -5.72
C PHE A 343 -18.35 4.21 -5.68
N PRO A 344 -19.21 4.88 -6.46
CA PRO A 344 -19.37 6.33 -6.40
C PRO A 344 -19.67 6.78 -4.96
N ALA A 345 -18.96 7.81 -4.51
CA ALA A 345 -19.10 8.33 -3.16
C ALA A 345 -20.28 9.32 -3.09
N PRO A 346 -21.33 9.06 -2.31
CA PRO A 346 -22.45 9.99 -2.18
C PRO A 346 -21.99 11.35 -1.63
N GLY A 347 -22.62 12.46 -2.07
CA GLY A 347 -22.20 13.81 -1.68
C GLY A 347 -22.19 14.04 -0.16
N TRP A 348 -23.14 13.45 0.57
CA TRP A 348 -23.18 13.54 2.03
C TRP A 348 -22.00 12.80 2.71
N VAL A 349 -21.53 11.70 2.13
CA VAL A 349 -20.36 10.94 2.63
C VAL A 349 -19.11 11.79 2.45
N LEU A 350 -18.93 12.39 1.27
CA LEU A 350 -17.81 13.27 0.96
C LEU A 350 -17.79 14.48 1.90
N LEU A 351 -18.95 15.05 2.21
CA LEU A 351 -19.09 16.15 3.15
C LEU A 351 -18.69 15.75 4.59
N GLN A 352 -19.05 14.55 5.04
CA GLN A 352 -18.63 14.01 6.34
C GLN A 352 -17.12 13.75 6.38
N LEU A 353 -16.56 13.13 5.33
CA LEU A 353 -15.12 12.90 5.22
C LEU A 353 -14.32 14.21 5.21
N ALA A 354 -14.79 15.22 4.47
CA ALA A 354 -14.18 16.55 4.44
C ALA A 354 -14.28 17.29 5.78
N GLN A 355 -15.19 16.89 6.67
CA GLN A 355 -15.27 17.40 8.05
C GLN A 355 -14.44 16.59 9.05
N GLY A 356 -13.79 15.51 8.61
CA GLY A 356 -13.03 14.62 9.48
C GLY A 356 -13.90 13.71 10.35
N ALA A 357 -15.11 13.38 9.89
CA ALA A 357 -15.95 12.39 10.56
C ALA A 357 -15.27 11.02 10.53
N GLU A 358 -15.23 10.36 11.69
CA GLU A 358 -14.63 9.05 11.84
C GLU A 358 -15.44 7.98 11.10
N VAL A 359 -14.74 7.13 10.35
CA VAL A 359 -15.33 6.01 9.63
C VAL A 359 -15.10 4.74 10.43
N SER A 360 -16.17 4.00 10.65
CA SER A 360 -16.13 2.71 11.32
C SER A 360 -16.52 1.60 10.36
N LEU A 361 -15.79 0.48 10.43
CA LEU A 361 -16.16 -0.79 9.80
C LEU A 361 -16.71 -1.71 10.87
N THR A 362 -18.00 -2.05 10.81
CA THR A 362 -18.63 -2.96 11.77
C THR A 362 -19.02 -4.27 11.09
N ALA A 363 -18.53 -5.37 11.64
CA ALA A 363 -18.98 -6.71 11.30
C ALA A 363 -20.28 -7.00 12.05
N VAL A 364 -21.32 -7.41 11.32
CA VAL A 364 -22.65 -7.67 11.90
C VAL A 364 -23.17 -9.06 11.55
N GLN A 365 -23.86 -9.66 12.51
CA GLN A 365 -24.67 -10.83 12.31
C GLN A 365 -26.12 -10.39 12.07
N ILE A 366 -26.64 -10.69 10.89
CA ILE A 366 -28.04 -10.47 10.53
C ILE A 366 -28.74 -11.84 10.64
N PRO A 367 -29.71 -12.00 11.56
CA PRO A 367 -30.37 -13.29 11.76
C PRO A 367 -31.06 -13.80 10.49
N GLU A 368 -30.89 -15.10 10.18
CA GLU A 368 -31.66 -15.75 9.11
C GLU A 368 -33.11 -15.98 9.57
N GLY A 369 -34.07 -15.28 8.97
CA GLY A 369 -35.51 -15.50 9.18
C GLY A 369 -36.36 -14.25 8.98
N GLU A 370 -37.67 -14.44 8.75
CA GLU A 370 -38.62 -13.33 8.82
C GLU A 370 -38.69 -12.86 10.28
N PRO A 371 -38.50 -11.56 10.55
CA PRO A 371 -38.65 -11.07 11.91
C PRO A 371 -40.09 -11.31 12.37
N ALA A 372 -40.27 -11.59 13.65
CA ALA A 372 -41.61 -11.74 14.22
C ALA A 372 -42.45 -10.48 13.92
N GLU A 373 -43.73 -10.63 13.60
CA GLU A 373 -44.62 -9.50 13.26
C GLU A 373 -44.45 -8.34 14.27
N GLY A 374 -43.96 -7.20 13.77
CA GLY A 374 -43.76 -5.99 14.57
C GLY A 374 -42.38 -5.81 15.20
N GLN A 375 -41.43 -6.73 14.97
CA GLN A 375 -40.02 -6.55 15.28
C GLN A 375 -39.25 -6.22 14.00
N GLY A 376 -38.33 -5.25 14.08
CA GLY A 376 -37.34 -5.05 13.02
C GLY A 376 -36.35 -6.21 13.04
N MET A 377 -35.69 -6.45 11.91
CA MET A 377 -34.51 -7.31 11.88
C MET A 377 -33.38 -6.54 12.58
N GLU A 378 -33.06 -6.89 13.82
CA GLU A 378 -31.94 -6.27 14.56
C GLU A 378 -30.64 -6.99 14.18
N ALA A 379 -29.69 -6.23 13.62
CA ALA A 379 -28.34 -6.72 13.37
C ALA A 379 -27.53 -6.64 14.66
N GLU A 380 -26.83 -7.73 15.01
CA GLU A 380 -25.95 -7.76 16.18
C GLU A 380 -24.51 -7.45 15.76
N ALA A 381 -23.89 -6.44 16.39
CA ALA A 381 -22.50 -6.11 16.15
C ALA A 381 -21.57 -7.18 16.75
N VAL A 382 -20.69 -7.73 15.92
CA VAL A 382 -19.68 -8.73 16.32
C VAL A 382 -18.40 -8.05 16.78
N PHE A 383 -17.86 -7.17 15.94
CA PHE A 383 -16.73 -6.30 16.24
C PHE A 383 -16.78 -5.03 15.39
N THR A 384 -16.07 -3.99 15.81
CA THR A 384 -15.97 -2.72 15.08
C THR A 384 -14.50 -2.34 14.94
N LEU A 385 -14.13 -1.76 13.81
CA LEU A 385 -12.80 -1.24 13.55
C LEU A 385 -12.93 0.24 13.20
N GLU A 386 -12.23 1.10 13.94
CA GLU A 386 -12.28 2.55 13.76
C GLU A 386 -11.09 3.02 12.94
N LEU A 387 -11.34 3.63 11.77
CA LEU A 387 -10.27 4.21 10.97
C LEU A 387 -9.77 5.51 11.60
N THR A 388 -8.46 5.73 11.52
CA THR A 388 -7.90 7.00 11.96
C THR A 388 -8.39 8.17 11.09
N SER A 389 -8.78 9.26 11.74
CA SER A 389 -9.11 10.55 11.10
C SER A 389 -7.90 11.47 10.91
N VAL A 390 -6.69 11.02 11.31
CA VAL A 390 -5.47 11.82 11.18
C VAL A 390 -5.18 12.10 9.71
N GLY A 391 -5.12 13.38 9.34
CA GLY A 391 -4.89 13.84 7.97
C GLY A 391 -6.12 13.81 7.06
N GLN A 392 -7.26 13.28 7.51
CA GLN A 392 -8.46 13.06 6.68
C GLN A 392 -9.00 14.35 6.06
N MET A 393 -9.39 15.31 6.92
CA MET A 393 -9.96 16.59 6.49
C MET A 393 -9.08 17.31 5.46
N PRO A 394 -7.76 17.55 5.70
CA PRO A 394 -6.94 18.24 4.71
C PRO A 394 -6.75 17.41 3.43
N ALA A 395 -6.58 16.09 3.51
CA ALA A 395 -6.37 15.26 2.33
C ALA A 395 -7.62 15.20 1.43
N VAL A 396 -8.80 14.93 2.02
CA VAL A 396 -10.08 14.88 1.31
C VAL A 396 -10.42 16.23 0.71
N THR A 397 -10.27 17.32 1.47
CA THR A 397 -10.53 18.68 0.97
C THR A 397 -9.60 19.04 -0.18
N THR A 398 -8.32 18.66 -0.10
CA THR A 398 -7.35 18.90 -1.16
C THR A 398 -7.72 18.16 -2.44
N LEU A 399 -8.12 16.89 -2.32
CA LEU A 399 -8.53 16.08 -3.48
C LEU A 399 -9.80 16.64 -4.13
N LEU A 400 -10.84 16.95 -3.35
CA LEU A 400 -12.07 17.56 -3.87
C LEU A 400 -11.81 18.93 -4.50
N SER A 401 -10.89 19.72 -3.93
CA SER A 401 -10.49 21.00 -4.51
C SER A 401 -9.76 20.82 -5.84
N TYR A 402 -8.91 19.81 -5.96
CA TYR A 402 -8.21 19.48 -7.21
C TYR A 402 -9.18 19.03 -8.32
N MET A 403 -10.24 18.31 -7.97
CA MET A 403 -11.33 17.98 -8.88
C MET A 403 -12.12 19.23 -9.30
N ALA A 404 -12.39 20.14 -8.37
CA ALA A 404 -13.21 21.33 -8.59
C ALA A 404 -12.49 22.50 -9.28
N SER A 405 -11.16 22.61 -9.13
CA SER A 405 -10.39 23.77 -9.60
C SER A 405 -10.12 23.77 -11.10
N GLY A 406 -10.40 22.65 -11.79
CA GLY A 406 -10.00 22.42 -13.18
C GLY A 406 -8.59 21.85 -13.35
N ASP A 407 -7.78 21.81 -12.28
CA ASP A 407 -6.40 21.26 -12.32
C ASP A 407 -6.41 19.79 -12.80
N LEU A 408 -7.42 19.01 -12.37
CA LEU A 408 -7.60 17.64 -12.82
C LEU A 408 -7.82 17.53 -14.33
N ALA A 409 -8.66 18.40 -14.89
CA ALA A 409 -8.94 18.42 -16.32
C ALA A 409 -7.70 18.85 -17.13
N GLU A 410 -6.91 19.80 -16.61
CA GLU A 410 -5.64 20.22 -17.21
C GLU A 410 -4.62 19.07 -17.25
N ASP A 411 -4.48 18.32 -16.15
CA ASP A 411 -3.60 17.16 -16.09
C ASP A 411 -4.07 16.04 -17.03
N LEU A 412 -5.37 15.77 -17.08
CA LEU A 412 -5.94 14.78 -17.99
C LEU A 412 -5.68 15.14 -19.47
N ALA A 413 -5.87 16.41 -19.85
CA ALA A 413 -5.61 16.88 -21.20
C ALA A 413 -4.12 16.82 -21.58
N ARG A 414 -3.22 16.98 -20.60
CA ARG A 414 -1.77 16.84 -20.79
C ARG A 414 -1.33 15.39 -20.96
N LEU A 415 -1.93 14.48 -20.19
CA LEU A 415 -1.61 13.04 -20.22
C LEU A 415 -2.24 12.33 -21.40
N ILE A 416 -3.47 12.72 -21.76
CA ILE A 416 -4.25 12.19 -22.87
C ILE A 416 -4.71 13.38 -23.71
N PRO A 417 -3.90 13.87 -24.66
CA PRO A 417 -4.27 14.96 -25.54
C PRO A 417 -5.52 14.59 -26.37
N PRO A 418 -6.46 15.52 -26.60
CA PRO A 418 -7.58 15.28 -27.50
C PRO A 418 -7.07 14.99 -28.91
N GLU A 419 -7.72 14.06 -29.61
CA GLU A 419 -7.37 13.76 -31.00
C GLU A 419 -7.49 15.04 -31.84
N THR A 420 -6.38 15.47 -32.46
CA THR A 420 -6.42 16.59 -33.41
C THR A 420 -7.26 16.14 -34.62
N PRO A 421 -8.31 16.87 -35.02
CA PRO A 421 -9.08 16.48 -36.19
C PRO A 421 -8.19 16.59 -37.44
N GLY A 422 -7.67 15.47 -37.94
CA GLY A 422 -6.88 15.44 -39.19
C GLY A 422 -5.85 14.34 -39.38
N GLU A 423 -5.53 13.51 -38.38
CA GLU A 423 -4.53 12.44 -38.53
C GLU A 423 -5.18 11.06 -38.41
N ARG A 424 -5.72 10.56 -39.53
CA ARG A 424 -5.97 9.13 -39.79
C ARG A 424 -5.41 8.75 -41.15
#